data_AF-A0A9X2AYG5-F1
#
_entry.id   AF-A0A9X2AYG5-F1
#
_cell.length_a   1.000
_cell.length_b   1.000
_cell.length_c   1.000
_cell.angle_alpha   90.00
_cell.angle_beta   90.00
_cell.angle_gamma   90.00
#
_symmetry.space_group_name_H-M   'P 1'
#
loop_
_entity.id
_entity.type
_entity.pdbx_description
1 polymer ?
#
loop_
_entity_poly.entity_id
_entity_poly.type
_entity_poly.pdbx_seq_one_letter_code
_entity_poly.pdbx_strand_id
1 'polypeptide(L)'
;MNARHASRPDRSRGPVSGDGLAAVLRLPLLDDPPGPAADDGGTSPATLLVLAEYHRPSTGFYTRALGLNDQLSVAETVRAVLIAFTVPGAERMLDGAATGPAWSLQARRRDRLRVYSRTAGPIGTTLDEALGRDGTATLLVDDTVITVTTAGAMTRDEHTPDAVCLAGEFIPESGTGTDAYHGTTAPPTAPVPLPPPLLFAGPTGSRGPGDIDVPRDVDLAAVNVALTGEETVEQILDGLAPELRDLLLAGDLYEFTPLLQALDLGRAAQVPDGVRAVLDGVPAETTRLGRAAAWSRIVALSTLSDRATADEISEMLMSALGFTCADAGIAPGGGRLSADPLTAAEIRGLSTATGRTLAACGAGVWEAKDTTGSVVTPLVPRSSLLERLEMYRYLLQRHDAAPGD
;
A
#
# COMPACT_ATOMS: atom_id res chain seq x y z
N MET A 1 -28.68 -52.92 30.65
CA MET A 1 -27.93 -51.89 31.38
C MET A 1 -26.50 -51.86 30.85
N ASN A 2 -26.24 -50.89 29.97
CA ASN A 2 -24.97 -50.32 29.49
C ASN A 2 -23.71 -51.20 29.39
N ALA A 3 -23.44 -51.67 28.17
CA ALA A 3 -22.10 -52.03 27.69
C ALA A 3 -21.38 -50.79 27.17
N ARG A 4 -20.21 -50.46 27.72
CA ARG A 4 -19.31 -49.40 27.22
C ARG A 4 -18.30 -50.02 26.26
N HIS A 5 -18.44 -49.74 24.98
CA HIS A 5 -17.42 -50.00 23.96
C HIS A 5 -16.39 -48.87 23.94
N ALA A 6 -15.12 -49.26 23.94
CA ALA A 6 -13.98 -48.41 23.63
C ALA A 6 -13.91 -48.15 22.12
N SER A 7 -13.63 -46.90 21.73
CA SER A 7 -13.22 -46.54 20.37
C SER A 7 -12.18 -45.42 20.39
N ARG A 8 -10.97 -45.83 20.01
CA ARG A 8 -9.85 -45.16 19.32
C ARG A 8 -10.05 -43.68 18.88
N PRO A 9 -9.04 -42.80 19.06
CA PRO A 9 -9.05 -41.46 18.48
C PRO A 9 -8.74 -41.52 16.98
N ASP A 10 -9.65 -40.95 16.18
CA ASP A 10 -9.48 -40.76 14.74
C ASP A 10 -8.61 -39.52 14.47
N ARG A 11 -7.56 -39.72 13.68
CA ARG A 11 -6.72 -38.66 13.11
C ARG A 11 -7.38 -38.21 11.82
N SER A 12 -8.08 -37.09 11.83
CA SER A 12 -8.29 -36.24 10.64
C SER A 12 -9.11 -35.00 10.97
N ARG A 13 -8.45 -33.93 11.43
CA ARG A 13 -8.95 -32.56 11.23
C ARG A 13 -7.80 -31.73 10.71
N GLY A 14 -7.78 -31.56 9.38
CA GLY A 14 -7.00 -30.52 8.73
C GLY A 14 -7.54 -29.13 9.09
N PRO A 15 -6.75 -28.07 8.91
CA PRO A 15 -7.17 -26.72 9.28
C PRO A 15 -8.30 -26.26 8.37
N VAL A 16 -9.35 -25.72 9.01
CA VAL A 16 -10.53 -25.13 8.38
C VAL A 16 -10.13 -23.71 7.93
N SER A 17 -10.05 -23.51 6.62
CA SER A 17 -9.85 -22.21 5.98
C SER A 17 -11.13 -21.39 6.07
N GLY A 18 -11.05 -20.24 6.73
CA GLY A 18 -12.15 -19.30 6.93
C GLY A 18 -11.58 -17.94 7.30
N ASP A 19 -10.81 -17.36 6.37
CA ASP A 19 -9.94 -16.22 6.63
C ASP A 19 -10.44 -14.97 5.88
N GLY A 20 -11.06 -14.05 6.62
CA GLY A 20 -11.17 -12.65 6.21
C GLY A 20 -9.81 -11.93 6.35
N LEU A 21 -9.65 -10.73 5.79
CA LEU A 21 -8.35 -10.01 5.69
C LEU A 21 -7.57 -9.84 7.00
N ALA A 22 -8.22 -9.92 8.17
CA ALA A 22 -7.53 -10.01 9.47
C ALA A 22 -6.62 -11.25 9.61
N ALA A 23 -6.86 -12.29 8.82
CA ALA A 23 -6.04 -13.50 8.76
C ALA A 23 -4.99 -13.48 7.62
N VAL A 24 -5.14 -12.58 6.63
CA VAL A 24 -4.14 -12.38 5.56
C VAL A 24 -3.00 -11.48 6.05
N LEU A 25 -3.21 -10.69 7.12
CA LEU A 25 -2.17 -9.88 7.79
C LEU A 25 -1.66 -10.53 9.09
N ARG A 26 -1.44 -11.85 9.13
CA ARG A 26 -0.47 -12.38 10.09
C ARG A 26 0.93 -12.01 9.60
N LEU A 27 1.43 -10.87 10.07
CA LEU A 27 2.83 -10.48 9.97
C LEU A 27 3.68 -11.55 10.71
N PRO A 28 4.53 -12.33 10.02
CA PRO A 28 5.48 -13.21 10.68
C PRO A 28 6.79 -12.45 10.85
N LEU A 29 6.81 -11.45 11.74
CA LEU A 29 8.06 -10.88 12.23
C LEU A 29 7.82 -10.16 13.55
N LEU A 30 8.25 -10.85 14.62
CA LEU A 30 8.50 -10.44 16.02
C LEU A 30 7.97 -11.50 17.02
N ASP A 31 8.36 -12.76 16.83
CA ASP A 31 8.42 -13.72 17.94
C ASP A 31 9.85 -13.66 18.52
N ASP A 32 10.16 -12.57 19.24
CA ASP A 32 11.27 -12.63 20.20
C ASP A 32 10.77 -13.33 21.47
N PRO A 33 11.54 -14.27 22.05
CA PRO A 33 11.18 -14.85 23.34
C PRO A 33 11.12 -13.74 24.41
N PRO A 34 10.27 -13.86 25.44
CA PRO A 34 10.13 -12.83 26.46
C PRO A 34 11.44 -12.72 27.25
N GLY A 35 12.26 -11.73 26.88
CA GLY A 35 13.36 -11.23 27.69
C GLY A 35 12.81 -10.56 28.96
N PRO A 36 13.59 -10.51 30.05
CA PRO A 36 13.12 -9.98 31.32
C PRO A 36 12.70 -8.53 31.15
N ALA A 37 11.57 -8.17 31.76
CA ALA A 37 10.99 -6.84 31.75
C ALA A 37 12.05 -5.78 32.09
N ALA A 38 12.49 -5.06 31.07
CA ALA A 38 13.31 -3.87 31.21
C ALA A 38 12.36 -2.67 31.30
N ASP A 39 12.39 -2.08 32.50
CA ASP A 39 12.18 -0.68 32.87
C ASP A 39 11.50 0.28 31.86
N ASP A 40 10.53 1.06 32.36
CA ASP A 40 9.84 2.20 31.71
C ASP A 40 10.82 3.35 31.33
N GLY A 41 11.73 3.08 30.40
CA GLY A 41 12.52 4.08 29.69
C GLY A 41 11.76 4.53 28.45
N GLY A 42 11.47 5.83 28.35
CA GLY A 42 10.63 6.42 27.31
C GLY A 42 10.87 5.81 25.93
N THR A 43 9.84 5.14 25.40
CA THR A 43 9.87 4.55 24.06
C THR A 43 10.24 5.63 23.06
N SER A 44 11.30 5.42 22.28
CA SER A 44 11.62 6.29 21.15
C SER A 44 10.37 6.47 20.30
N PRO A 45 10.10 7.70 19.80
CA PRO A 45 8.93 7.96 18.96
C PRO A 45 8.94 6.99 17.78
N ALA A 46 7.77 6.54 17.39
CA ALA A 46 7.57 5.53 16.34
C ALA A 46 6.63 6.05 15.26
N THR A 47 6.71 5.44 14.07
CA THR A 47 5.68 5.60 13.04
C THR A 47 4.70 4.44 13.17
N LEU A 48 3.46 4.72 13.55
CA LEU A 48 2.39 3.73 13.56
C LEU A 48 1.89 3.50 12.14
N LEU A 49 1.71 2.22 11.81
CA LEU A 49 1.06 1.79 10.58
C LEU A 49 -0.44 1.73 10.84
N VAL A 50 -1.18 2.64 10.23
CA VAL A 50 -2.61 2.82 10.43
C VAL A 50 -3.37 2.43 9.17
N LEU A 51 -4.32 1.52 9.31
CA LEU A 51 -5.27 1.14 8.28
C LEU A 51 -6.57 1.89 8.48
N ALA A 52 -6.98 2.66 7.49
CA ALA A 52 -8.26 3.36 7.48
C ALA A 52 -9.18 2.77 6.40
N GLU A 53 -10.39 2.38 6.80
CA GLU A 53 -11.34 1.64 5.97
C GLU A 53 -12.69 2.34 5.94
N TYR A 54 -13.18 2.62 4.73
CA TYR A 54 -14.49 3.19 4.47
C TYR A 54 -15.29 2.23 3.59
N HIS A 55 -16.45 1.81 4.10
CA HIS A 55 -17.38 1.00 3.32
C HIS A 55 -18.50 1.89 2.78
N ARG A 56 -18.61 1.94 1.45
CA ARG A 56 -19.72 2.58 0.76
C ARG A 56 -20.70 1.50 0.31
N PRO A 57 -21.89 1.39 0.95
CA PRO A 57 -22.87 0.36 0.61
C PRO A 57 -23.19 0.36 -0.87
N SER A 58 -23.35 -0.82 -1.48
CA SER A 58 -23.62 -1.04 -2.91
C SER A 58 -22.51 -0.59 -3.87
N THR A 59 -21.37 -0.12 -3.35
CA THR A 59 -20.22 0.30 -4.15
C THR A 59 -19.02 -0.59 -3.84
N GLY A 60 -18.60 -0.66 -2.57
CA GLY A 60 -17.42 -1.42 -2.17
C GLY A 60 -16.67 -0.83 -0.98
N PHE A 61 -15.51 -1.42 -0.72
CA PHE A 61 -14.61 -1.08 0.38
C PHE A 61 -13.43 -0.27 -0.15
N TYR A 62 -13.16 0.85 0.50
CA TYR A 62 -12.02 1.71 0.24
C TYR A 62 -11.08 1.63 1.43
N THR A 63 -9.80 1.36 1.14
CA THR A 63 -8.77 1.22 2.15
C THR A 63 -7.65 2.22 1.89
N ARG A 64 -7.11 2.81 2.97
CA ARG A 64 -5.89 3.62 2.96
C ARG A 64 -4.94 3.10 4.03
N ALA A 65 -3.69 2.87 3.66
CA ALA A 65 -2.64 2.56 4.63
C ALA A 65 -1.78 3.80 4.83
N LEU A 66 -1.64 4.25 6.08
CA LEU A 66 -0.87 5.42 6.45
C LEU A 66 0.26 5.05 7.40
N GLY A 67 1.40 5.72 7.26
CA GLY A 67 2.42 5.81 8.31
C GLY A 67 2.22 7.14 9.05
N LEU A 68 1.92 7.09 10.35
CA LEU A 68 1.67 8.28 11.17
C LEU A 68 2.61 8.31 12.37
N ASN A 69 3.23 9.45 12.63
CA ASN A 69 3.99 9.70 13.85
C ASN A 69 3.09 9.52 15.08
N ASP A 70 3.52 8.67 16.01
CA ASP A 70 2.78 8.36 17.23
C ASP A 70 2.60 9.56 18.17
N GLN A 71 3.38 10.63 17.97
CA GLN A 71 3.25 11.90 18.67
C GLN A 71 2.27 12.89 18.01
N LEU A 72 1.73 12.59 16.82
CA LEU A 72 0.68 13.44 16.24
C LEU A 72 -0.51 13.51 17.17
N SER A 73 -1.11 14.70 17.27
CA SER A 73 -2.38 14.83 17.95
C SER A 73 -3.49 14.06 17.23
N VAL A 74 -4.57 13.74 17.94
CA VAL A 74 -5.78 13.14 17.36
C VAL A 74 -6.33 14.04 16.25
N ALA A 75 -6.28 15.36 16.39
CA ALA A 75 -6.70 16.30 15.36
C ALA A 75 -5.86 16.18 14.08
N GLU A 76 -4.54 16.06 14.19
CA GLU A 76 -3.64 15.88 13.05
C GLU A 76 -3.77 14.48 12.42
N THR A 77 -3.98 13.45 13.24
CA THR A 77 -4.29 12.08 12.79
C THR A 77 -5.56 12.08 11.94
N VAL A 78 -6.63 12.70 12.44
CA VAL A 78 -7.89 12.81 11.70
C VAL A 78 -7.67 13.59 10.41
N ARG A 79 -6.94 14.72 10.46
CA ARG A 79 -6.59 15.48 9.25
C ARG A 79 -5.94 14.57 8.20
N ALA A 80 -4.95 13.78 8.61
CA ALA A 80 -4.22 12.90 7.70
C ALA A 80 -5.12 11.83 7.06
N VAL A 81 -5.99 11.19 7.85
CA VAL A 81 -6.97 10.21 7.33
C VAL A 81 -7.92 10.88 6.34
N LEU A 82 -8.43 12.06 6.64
CA LEU A 82 -9.36 12.78 5.75
C LEU A 82 -8.70 13.23 4.44
N ILE A 83 -7.43 13.65 4.48
CA ILE A 83 -6.65 13.96 3.27
C ILE A 83 -6.47 12.71 2.42
N ALA A 84 -6.15 11.56 3.02
CA ALA A 84 -5.99 10.30 2.29
C ALA A 84 -7.29 9.80 1.60
N PHE A 85 -8.45 10.21 2.12
CA PHE A 85 -9.77 10.00 1.51
C PHE A 85 -10.24 11.18 0.66
N THR A 86 -9.38 12.18 0.40
CA THR A 86 -9.67 13.37 -0.41
C THR A 86 -10.91 14.14 0.06
N VAL A 87 -11.17 14.14 1.38
CA VAL A 87 -12.34 14.80 1.95
C VAL A 87 -12.21 16.32 1.82
N PRO A 88 -13.19 17.02 1.22
CA PRO A 88 -13.13 18.45 1.02
C PRO A 88 -12.88 19.23 2.32
N GLY A 89 -11.93 20.16 2.27
CA GLY A 89 -11.60 21.02 3.42
C GLY A 89 -10.73 20.38 4.50
N ALA A 90 -10.32 19.11 4.35
CA ALA A 90 -9.43 18.43 5.29
C ALA A 90 -8.10 19.17 5.47
N GLU A 91 -7.48 19.65 4.39
CA GLU A 91 -6.18 20.34 4.43
C GLU A 91 -6.18 21.56 5.35
N ARG A 92 -7.27 22.34 5.35
CA ARG A 92 -7.43 23.58 6.12
C ARG A 92 -8.06 23.35 7.50
N MET A 93 -8.33 22.10 7.86
CA MET A 93 -9.05 21.76 9.07
C MET A 93 -8.34 22.27 10.33
N LEU A 94 -7.01 22.43 10.33
CA LEU A 94 -6.28 22.87 11.51
C LEU A 94 -5.89 24.35 11.50
N ASP A 95 -6.26 25.10 10.45
CA ASP A 95 -5.89 26.51 10.27
C ASP A 95 -6.69 27.47 11.16
N GLY A 96 -7.45 26.95 12.13
CA GLY A 96 -8.33 27.74 13.00
C GLY A 96 -9.60 28.27 12.33
N ALA A 97 -9.82 27.99 11.04
CA ALA A 97 -11.04 28.34 10.33
C ALA A 97 -12.23 27.47 10.78
N ALA A 98 -13.40 28.09 10.93
CA ALA A 98 -14.65 27.39 11.28
C ALA A 98 -15.20 26.51 10.12
N THR A 99 -14.57 26.57 8.95
CA THR A 99 -14.96 25.86 7.74
C THR A 99 -14.07 24.64 7.55
N GLY A 100 -14.56 23.49 8.01
CA GLY A 100 -13.95 22.17 7.81
C GLY A 100 -14.97 21.08 8.13
N PRO A 101 -14.71 19.82 7.74
CA PRO A 101 -15.64 18.72 8.00
C PRO A 101 -15.89 18.57 9.50
N ALA A 102 -17.14 18.32 9.90
CA ALA A 102 -17.45 18.01 11.28
C ALA A 102 -17.05 16.57 11.57
N TRP A 103 -16.32 16.34 12.66
CA TRP A 103 -15.83 15.00 12.98
C TRP A 103 -15.85 14.67 14.46
N SER A 104 -15.90 13.36 14.74
CA SER A 104 -15.61 12.80 16.05
C SER A 104 -14.89 11.47 15.89
N LEU A 105 -13.87 11.24 16.72
CA LEU A 105 -13.13 9.98 16.77
C LEU A 105 -13.49 9.26 18.07
N GLN A 106 -14.00 8.05 17.97
CA GLN A 106 -14.23 7.17 19.11
C GLN A 106 -13.13 6.11 19.13
N ALA A 107 -12.14 6.26 20.00
CA ALA A 107 -11.01 5.33 20.09
C ALA A 107 -11.17 4.38 21.28
N ARG A 108 -10.87 3.10 21.05
CA ARG A 108 -10.81 2.07 22.07
C ARG A 108 -9.37 1.61 22.25
N ARG A 109 -8.86 1.74 23.47
CA ARG A 109 -7.53 1.25 23.87
C ARG A 109 -7.59 0.65 25.26
N ARG A 110 -7.03 -0.54 25.47
CA ARG A 110 -7.00 -1.24 26.78
C ARG A 110 -8.39 -1.26 27.46
N ASP A 111 -9.42 -1.62 26.69
CA ASP A 111 -10.84 -1.65 27.10
C ASP A 111 -11.45 -0.31 27.57
N ARG A 112 -10.78 0.82 27.32
CA ARG A 112 -11.34 2.15 27.55
C ARG A 112 -11.75 2.79 26.23
N LEU A 113 -13.02 3.19 26.15
CA LEU A 113 -13.54 4.00 25.05
C LEU A 113 -13.38 5.48 25.41
N ARG A 114 -12.80 6.25 24.50
CA ARG A 114 -12.69 7.72 24.61
C ARG A 114 -13.22 8.35 23.32
N VAL A 115 -13.86 9.50 23.46
CA VAL A 115 -14.37 10.28 22.34
C VAL A 115 -13.58 11.57 22.23
N TYR A 116 -13.10 11.86 21.03
CA TYR A 116 -12.36 13.07 20.70
C TYR A 116 -13.13 13.84 19.63
N SER A 117 -13.39 15.11 19.89
CA SER A 117 -13.99 16.04 18.93
C SER A 117 -13.73 17.45 19.44
N ARG A 118 -13.86 18.45 18.56
CA ARG A 118 -13.71 19.86 18.96
C ARG A 118 -14.63 20.27 20.11
N THR A 119 -15.79 19.62 20.26
CA THR A 119 -16.82 19.97 21.24
C THR A 119 -16.83 19.09 22.48
N ALA A 120 -16.21 17.90 22.45
CA ALA A 120 -16.42 16.89 23.50
C ALA A 120 -15.15 16.13 23.93
N GLY A 121 -13.95 16.47 23.46
CA GLY A 121 -12.74 15.79 23.91
C GLY A 121 -11.42 16.50 23.63
N PRO A 122 -10.31 16.05 24.26
CA PRO A 122 -8.98 16.64 24.11
C PRO A 122 -8.37 16.25 22.76
N ILE A 123 -8.69 17.00 21.71
CA ILE A 123 -8.19 16.71 20.35
C ILE A 123 -6.66 16.82 20.22
N GLY A 124 -5.98 17.42 21.20
CA GLY A 124 -4.52 17.48 21.32
C GLY A 124 -3.87 16.24 21.94
N THR A 125 -4.64 15.24 22.38
CA THR A 125 -4.11 13.95 22.84
C THR A 125 -3.31 13.29 21.72
N THR A 126 -2.16 12.69 22.04
CA THR A 126 -1.31 12.05 21.03
C THR A 126 -1.92 10.76 20.51
N LEU A 127 -1.51 10.34 19.31
CA LEU A 127 -1.93 9.11 18.67
C LEU A 127 -1.52 7.88 19.49
N ASP A 128 -0.32 7.85 20.07
CA ASP A 128 0.09 6.78 20.99
C ASP A 128 -0.83 6.69 22.21
N GLU A 129 -1.21 7.82 22.81
CA GLU A 129 -2.12 7.79 23.95
C GLU A 129 -3.50 7.29 23.54
N ALA A 130 -4.03 7.80 22.43
CA ALA A 130 -5.40 7.55 21.97
C ALA A 130 -5.62 6.13 21.42
N LEU A 131 -4.69 5.64 20.59
CA LEU A 131 -4.77 4.34 19.91
C LEU A 131 -3.62 3.42 20.33
N GLY A 132 -2.38 3.93 20.34
CA GLY A 132 -1.19 3.09 20.54
C GLY A 132 -1.04 2.03 19.44
N ARG A 133 -0.16 1.04 19.64
CA ARG A 133 0.24 0.07 18.61
C ARG A 133 -0.85 -0.94 18.20
N ASP A 134 -1.90 -1.08 19.01
CA ASP A 134 -2.95 -2.11 18.87
C ASP A 134 -4.38 -1.54 18.97
N GLY A 135 -4.51 -0.21 18.91
CA GLY A 135 -5.81 0.46 19.06
C GLY A 135 -6.69 0.39 17.82
N THR A 136 -7.99 0.49 18.05
CA THR A 136 -9.01 0.69 17.01
C THR A 136 -9.87 1.91 17.32
N ALA A 137 -10.33 2.59 16.28
CA ALA A 137 -11.23 3.71 16.39
C ALA A 137 -12.27 3.75 15.27
N THR A 138 -13.36 4.44 15.56
CA THR A 138 -14.38 4.83 14.59
C THR A 138 -14.34 6.33 14.43
N LEU A 139 -14.00 6.79 13.23
CA LEU A 139 -14.04 8.18 12.83
C LEU A 139 -15.37 8.46 12.14
N LEU A 140 -16.19 9.29 12.75
CA LEU A 140 -17.40 9.83 12.12
C LEU A 140 -17.07 11.19 11.51
N VAL A 141 -17.43 11.37 10.24
CA VAL A 141 -17.19 12.58 9.45
C VAL A 141 -18.51 12.93 8.77
N ASP A 142 -19.18 13.97 9.25
CA ASP A 142 -20.57 14.24 8.91
C ASP A 142 -21.43 12.96 9.08
N ASP A 143 -21.95 12.37 8.00
CA ASP A 143 -22.73 11.12 8.01
C ASP A 143 -21.91 9.87 7.61
N THR A 144 -20.61 10.02 7.38
CA THR A 144 -19.71 8.95 6.96
C THR A 144 -18.98 8.33 8.14
N VAL A 145 -18.82 7.00 8.10
CA VAL A 145 -18.07 6.24 9.10
C VAL A 145 -16.82 5.62 8.47
N ILE A 146 -15.66 5.94 9.04
CA ILE A 146 -14.36 5.38 8.69
C ILE A 146 -13.83 4.59 9.88
N THR A 147 -13.47 3.34 9.68
CA THR A 147 -12.78 2.53 10.71
C THR A 147 -11.29 2.81 10.62
N VAL A 148 -10.63 2.98 11.77
CA VAL A 148 -9.19 3.26 11.86
C VAL A 148 -8.57 2.23 12.80
N THR A 149 -7.58 1.48 12.32
CA THR A 149 -6.94 0.40 13.07
C THR A 149 -5.43 0.53 13.00
N THR A 150 -4.74 0.38 14.14
CA THR A 150 -3.27 0.30 14.12
C THR A 150 -2.86 -1.13 13.85
N ALA A 151 -2.09 -1.33 12.78
CA ALA A 151 -1.65 -2.64 12.30
C ALA A 151 -0.20 -2.97 12.70
N GLY A 152 0.58 -1.97 13.14
CA GLY A 152 1.96 -2.16 13.55
C GLY A 152 2.66 -0.83 13.84
N ALA A 153 3.97 -0.89 14.09
CA ALA A 153 4.81 0.27 14.27
C ALA A 153 6.18 0.05 13.66
N MET A 154 6.81 1.13 13.18
CA MET A 154 8.16 1.16 12.64
C MET A 154 9.00 2.14 13.44
N THR A 155 10.30 1.89 13.49
CA THR A 155 11.25 2.90 13.98
C THR A 155 11.23 4.09 13.03
N ARG A 156 11.27 5.31 13.59
CA ARG A 156 11.45 6.55 12.83
C ARG A 156 12.78 7.20 13.17
N ASP A 157 13.26 7.95 12.21
CA ASP A 157 14.40 8.85 12.32
C ASP A 157 13.94 10.31 12.10
N GLU A 158 14.89 11.23 12.02
CA GLU A 158 14.61 12.65 11.78
C GLU A 158 14.11 12.97 10.37
N HIS A 159 14.26 12.04 9.41
CA HIS A 159 13.86 12.19 8.01
C HIS A 159 12.49 11.54 7.73
N THR A 160 11.93 10.82 8.70
CA THR A 160 10.62 10.18 8.60
C THR A 160 9.52 11.24 8.71
N PRO A 161 8.64 11.39 7.70
CA PRO A 161 7.56 12.36 7.76
C PRO A 161 6.58 12.02 8.88
N ASP A 162 5.90 13.05 9.37
CA ASP A 162 4.91 12.86 10.43
C ASP A 162 3.64 12.16 9.93
N ALA A 163 3.30 12.28 8.65
CA ALA A 163 2.22 11.54 8.02
C ALA A 163 2.53 11.23 6.56
N VAL A 164 2.29 10.00 6.13
CA VAL A 164 2.41 9.58 4.72
C VAL A 164 1.34 8.54 4.40
N CYS A 165 0.72 8.65 3.24
CA CYS A 165 -0.15 7.62 2.68
C CYS A 165 0.72 6.65 1.87
N LEU A 166 0.81 5.43 2.36
CA LEU A 166 1.64 4.36 1.79
C LEU A 166 0.89 3.63 0.67
N ALA A 167 -0.44 3.59 0.75
CA ALA A 167 -1.25 2.80 -0.16
C ALA A 167 -2.71 3.20 -0.17
N GLY A 168 -3.41 2.83 -1.25
CA GLY A 168 -4.86 2.71 -1.23
C GLY A 168 -5.32 1.56 -2.11
N GLU A 169 -6.45 0.97 -1.73
CA GLU A 169 -7.08 -0.12 -2.46
C GLU A 169 -8.60 0.08 -2.50
N PHE A 170 -9.24 -0.37 -3.57
CA PHE A 170 -10.68 -0.45 -3.70
C PHE A 170 -11.11 -1.88 -4.04
N ILE A 171 -12.02 -2.43 -3.24
CA ILE A 171 -12.61 -3.75 -3.45
C ILE A 171 -14.11 -3.58 -3.71
N PRO A 172 -14.61 -3.87 -4.93
CA PRO A 172 -16.02 -3.71 -5.23
C PRO A 172 -16.88 -4.70 -4.43
N GLU A 173 -18.05 -4.26 -3.99
CA GLU A 173 -19.03 -5.17 -3.38
C GLU A 173 -19.61 -6.04 -4.51
N SER A 174 -19.40 -7.36 -4.45
CA SER A 174 -19.95 -8.29 -5.44
C SER A 174 -21.47 -8.20 -5.42
N GLY A 175 -22.04 -7.50 -6.39
CA GLY A 175 -23.48 -7.47 -6.57
C GLY A 175 -24.00 -8.88 -6.78
N THR A 176 -24.99 -9.30 -6.00
CA THR A 176 -25.89 -10.38 -6.38
C THR A 176 -26.71 -9.92 -7.59
N GLY A 177 -26.05 -9.83 -8.75
CA GLY A 177 -26.63 -9.53 -10.05
C GLY A 177 -27.02 -10.85 -10.71
N THR A 178 -28.31 -11.06 -10.83
CA THR A 178 -28.92 -12.06 -11.69
C THR A 178 -28.46 -11.89 -13.13
N ASP A 179 -27.52 -12.73 -13.57
CA ASP A 179 -27.38 -13.13 -14.97
C ASP A 179 -27.20 -14.66 -15.02
N ALA A 180 -28.33 -15.36 -14.99
CA ALA A 180 -28.39 -16.78 -15.26
C ALA A 180 -28.80 -16.99 -16.72
N TYR A 181 -27.84 -17.32 -17.58
CA TYR A 181 -28.11 -18.08 -18.80
C TYR A 181 -27.54 -19.49 -18.65
N HIS A 182 -28.48 -20.42 -18.43
CA HIS A 182 -28.52 -21.87 -18.62
C HIS A 182 -27.28 -22.77 -18.38
N GLY A 183 -27.43 -23.68 -17.39
CA GLY A 183 -26.75 -24.96 -17.35
C GLY A 183 -26.99 -25.75 -16.05
N THR A 184 -28.04 -26.57 -16.02
CA THR A 184 -28.52 -27.42 -14.91
C THR A 184 -27.48 -28.45 -14.41
N THR A 185 -27.22 -28.55 -13.09
CA THR A 185 -27.46 -29.74 -12.21
C THR A 185 -26.78 -29.69 -10.83
N ALA A 186 -27.60 -29.94 -9.79
CA ALA A 186 -27.32 -30.36 -8.38
C ALA A 186 -26.65 -29.40 -7.37
N PRO A 187 -27.19 -29.28 -6.12
CA PRO A 187 -26.65 -28.39 -5.09
C PRO A 187 -25.64 -29.10 -4.18
N PRO A 188 -24.57 -28.43 -3.72
CA PRO A 188 -23.89 -28.82 -2.50
C PRO A 188 -24.18 -27.83 -1.36
N THR A 189 -24.75 -28.39 -0.29
CA THR A 189 -24.56 -28.07 1.14
C THR A 189 -24.58 -26.61 1.61
N ALA A 190 -25.49 -26.38 2.57
CA ALA A 190 -25.74 -25.11 3.26
C ALA A 190 -24.47 -24.38 3.71
N PRO A 191 -24.42 -23.03 3.59
CA PRO A 191 -23.30 -22.23 4.07
C PRO A 191 -23.19 -22.34 5.60
N VAL A 192 -21.97 -22.57 6.07
CA VAL A 192 -21.60 -22.42 7.48
C VAL A 192 -21.82 -20.95 7.86
N PRO A 193 -22.51 -20.63 8.98
CA PRO A 193 -22.74 -19.26 9.38
C PRO A 193 -21.41 -18.61 9.75
N LEU A 194 -21.06 -17.53 9.04
CA LEU A 194 -20.01 -16.60 9.46
C LEU A 194 -20.37 -16.04 10.86
N PRO A 195 -19.38 -15.77 11.73
CA PRO A 195 -19.65 -14.99 12.92
C PRO A 195 -20.24 -13.63 12.49
N PRO A 196 -21.24 -13.10 13.19
CA PRO A 196 -21.88 -11.86 12.77
C PRO A 196 -20.81 -10.76 12.76
N PRO A 197 -20.77 -9.90 11.72
CA PRO A 197 -20.08 -8.62 11.87
C PRO A 197 -20.69 -7.93 13.09
N LEU A 198 -19.86 -7.22 13.86
CA LEU A 198 -20.37 -6.34 14.91
C LEU A 198 -21.27 -5.29 14.25
N LEU A 199 -22.55 -5.64 14.13
CA LEU A 199 -23.63 -4.82 13.62
C LEU A 199 -23.84 -3.68 14.61
N PHE A 200 -23.13 -2.57 14.38
CA PHE A 200 -23.62 -1.29 14.84
C PHE A 200 -24.76 -0.90 13.91
N ALA A 201 -25.97 -0.86 14.47
CA ALA A 201 -27.17 -0.36 13.81
C ALA A 201 -26.99 1.13 13.50
N GLY A 202 -26.42 1.44 12.33
CA GLY A 202 -26.62 2.72 11.65
C GLY A 202 -28.00 2.74 11.00
N PRO A 203 -28.64 3.91 10.85
CA PRO A 203 -29.99 3.99 10.30
C PRO A 203 -30.01 3.44 8.86
N THR A 204 -31.02 2.61 8.62
CA THR A 204 -31.36 2.05 7.32
C THR A 204 -31.68 3.15 6.33
N GLY A 205 -30.95 3.16 5.20
CA GLY A 205 -31.42 3.61 3.90
C GLY A 205 -32.14 4.96 3.84
N SER A 206 -31.38 6.04 3.69
CA SER A 206 -31.76 7.11 2.76
C SER A 206 -30.50 7.87 2.35
N ARG A 207 -30.45 8.27 1.06
CA ARG A 207 -29.40 9.08 0.46
C ARG A 207 -29.30 10.41 1.21
N GLY A 208 -28.33 10.53 2.12
CA GLY A 208 -27.95 11.80 2.73
C GLY A 208 -27.14 12.65 1.75
N PRO A 209 -27.27 13.98 1.74
CA PRO A 209 -26.46 14.89 0.92
C PRO A 209 -24.99 15.03 1.40
N GLY A 210 -24.47 14.08 2.19
CA GLY A 210 -23.16 14.14 2.86
C GLY A 210 -22.27 12.91 2.64
N ASP A 211 -22.51 12.11 1.60
CA ASP A 211 -21.66 10.95 1.30
C ASP A 211 -20.37 11.41 0.59
N ILE A 212 -19.21 11.08 1.16
CA ILE A 212 -17.91 11.50 0.61
C ILE A 212 -17.65 10.80 -0.73
N ASP A 213 -17.39 11.57 -1.79
CA ASP A 213 -17.06 10.99 -3.09
C ASP A 213 -15.58 10.58 -3.13
N VAL A 214 -15.32 9.32 -2.76
CA VAL A 214 -13.96 8.78 -2.72
C VAL A 214 -13.62 8.14 -4.07
N PRO A 215 -12.53 8.57 -4.74
CA PRO A 215 -12.09 7.95 -5.98
C PRO A 215 -11.62 6.51 -5.72
N ARG A 216 -11.88 5.62 -6.68
CA ARG A 216 -11.48 4.21 -6.61
C ARG A 216 -9.95 4.09 -6.52
N ASP A 217 -9.27 4.79 -7.42
CA ASP A 217 -7.82 4.89 -7.43
C ASP A 217 -7.39 6.08 -6.56
N VAL A 218 -6.36 5.88 -5.76
CA VAL A 218 -5.77 6.94 -4.95
C VAL A 218 -4.62 7.58 -5.71
N ASP A 219 -4.66 8.91 -5.83
CA ASP A 219 -3.49 9.68 -6.25
C ASP A 219 -2.58 9.87 -5.02
N LEU A 220 -1.66 8.93 -4.82
CA LEU A 220 -0.72 8.97 -3.70
C LEU A 220 0.15 10.23 -3.74
N ALA A 221 0.47 10.74 -4.92
CA ALA A 221 1.30 11.93 -5.08
C ALA A 221 0.58 13.15 -4.53
N ALA A 222 -0.64 13.42 -5.00
CA ALA A 222 -1.44 14.54 -4.52
C ALA A 222 -1.72 14.44 -3.01
N VAL A 223 -2.04 13.24 -2.52
CA VAL A 223 -2.28 12.99 -1.08
C VAL A 223 -1.01 13.26 -0.26
N ASN A 224 0.14 12.73 -0.67
CA ASN A 224 1.37 12.86 0.11
C ASN A 224 1.90 14.30 0.08
N VAL A 225 1.77 15.04 -1.03
CA VAL A 225 2.03 16.48 -1.06
C VAL A 225 1.18 17.23 -0.02
N ALA A 226 -0.11 16.90 0.09
CA ALA A 226 -0.99 17.52 1.08
C ALA A 226 -0.67 17.12 2.54
N LEU A 227 -0.03 15.96 2.74
CA LEU A 227 0.38 15.46 4.06
C LEU A 227 1.75 15.98 4.52
N THR A 228 2.76 15.98 3.64
CA THR A 228 4.16 16.29 3.98
C THR A 228 4.62 17.66 3.51
N GLY A 229 3.86 18.33 2.65
CA GLY A 229 4.28 19.56 1.96
C GLY A 229 4.92 19.27 0.62
N GLU A 230 5.40 20.31 -0.07
CA GLU A 230 6.07 20.19 -1.36
C GLU A 230 7.59 20.12 -1.14
N GLU A 231 8.23 19.02 -1.56
CA GLU A 231 9.68 18.93 -1.62
C GLU A 231 10.20 19.56 -2.91
N THR A 232 11.39 20.17 -2.87
CA THR A 232 11.99 20.69 -4.09
C THR A 232 12.45 19.55 -5.00
N VAL A 233 12.41 19.77 -6.31
CA VAL A 233 12.94 18.83 -7.32
C VAL A 233 14.38 18.41 -7.00
N GLU A 234 15.22 19.34 -6.56
CA GLU A 234 16.62 19.06 -6.21
C GLU A 234 16.74 18.10 -5.04
N GLN A 235 15.94 18.29 -3.98
CA GLN A 235 15.90 17.39 -2.81
C GLN A 235 15.45 15.98 -3.19
N ILE A 236 14.40 15.87 -4.01
CA ILE A 236 13.90 14.56 -4.48
C ILE A 236 14.98 13.86 -5.31
N LEU A 237 15.62 14.57 -6.24
CA LEU A 237 16.66 14.00 -7.10
C LEU A 237 17.92 13.59 -6.33
N ASP A 238 18.27 14.29 -5.26
CA ASP A 238 19.42 13.93 -4.41
C ASP A 238 19.20 12.63 -3.63
N GLY A 239 17.95 12.31 -3.28
CA GLY A 239 17.58 11.07 -2.59
C GLY A 239 17.50 9.83 -3.49
N LEU A 240 17.60 9.99 -4.81
CA LEU A 240 17.46 8.88 -5.77
C LEU A 240 18.75 8.08 -5.97
N ALA A 241 18.58 6.80 -6.30
CA ALA A 241 19.63 5.96 -6.84
C ALA A 241 20.34 6.70 -8.00
N PRO A 242 21.69 6.78 -8.01
CA PRO A 242 22.42 7.64 -8.95
C PRO A 242 22.10 7.39 -10.42
N GLU A 243 21.97 6.12 -10.82
CA GLU A 243 21.63 5.81 -12.21
C GLU A 243 20.21 6.23 -12.59
N LEU A 244 19.24 6.09 -11.68
CA LEU A 244 17.88 6.57 -11.91
C LEU A 244 17.85 8.10 -11.99
N ARG A 245 18.58 8.79 -11.11
CA ARG A 245 18.75 10.25 -11.18
C ARG A 245 19.29 10.69 -12.54
N ASP A 246 20.35 10.04 -13.03
CA ASP A 246 20.95 10.35 -14.32
C ASP A 246 19.98 10.11 -15.49
N LEU A 247 19.18 9.03 -15.42
CA LEU A 247 18.13 8.76 -16.42
C LEU A 247 17.05 9.83 -16.43
N LEU A 248 16.56 10.24 -15.26
CA LEU A 248 15.51 11.27 -15.16
C LEU A 248 16.02 12.63 -15.66
N LEU A 249 17.25 13.00 -15.32
CA LEU A 249 17.89 14.22 -15.82
C LEU A 249 18.10 14.19 -17.34
N ALA A 250 18.47 13.04 -17.90
CA ALA A 250 18.69 12.89 -19.34
C ALA A 250 17.39 12.92 -20.17
N GLY A 251 16.26 12.51 -19.58
CA GLY A 251 14.95 12.52 -20.22
C GLY A 251 14.10 13.76 -19.92
N ASP A 252 14.63 14.75 -19.19
CA ASP A 252 13.86 15.91 -18.69
C ASP A 252 12.57 15.50 -17.95
N LEU A 253 12.63 14.41 -17.19
CA LEU A 253 11.48 13.71 -16.59
C LEU A 253 11.00 14.31 -15.26
N TYR A 254 10.99 15.64 -15.16
CA TYR A 254 10.58 16.37 -13.95
C TYR A 254 9.07 16.25 -13.65
N GLU A 255 8.27 15.85 -14.64
CA GLU A 255 6.83 15.61 -14.44
C GLU A 255 6.53 14.41 -13.53
N PHE A 256 7.52 13.53 -13.29
CA PHE A 256 7.42 12.39 -12.40
C PHE A 256 7.80 12.71 -10.94
N THR A 257 8.24 13.94 -10.66
CA THR A 257 8.60 14.39 -9.31
C THR A 257 7.50 14.15 -8.27
N PRO A 258 6.20 14.43 -8.52
CA PRO A 258 5.14 14.14 -7.55
C PRO A 258 5.04 12.66 -7.20
N LEU A 259 5.25 11.76 -8.17
CA LEU A 259 5.22 10.31 -7.95
C LEU A 259 6.37 9.86 -7.05
N LEU A 260 7.57 10.37 -7.29
CA LEU A 260 8.76 10.06 -6.50
C LEU A 260 8.66 10.64 -5.09
N GLN A 261 8.11 11.84 -4.95
CA GLN A 261 7.82 12.45 -3.66
C GLN A 261 6.85 11.59 -2.84
N ALA A 262 5.84 11.01 -3.48
CA ALA A 262 4.89 10.12 -2.81
C ALA A 262 5.56 8.90 -2.18
N LEU A 263 6.73 8.48 -2.67
CA LEU A 263 7.46 7.35 -2.14
C LEU A 263 8.28 7.72 -0.91
N ASP A 264 8.41 9.00 -0.57
CA ASP A 264 9.11 9.49 0.61
C ASP A 264 10.52 8.88 0.70
N LEU A 265 11.37 9.27 -0.24
CA LEU A 265 12.72 8.74 -0.37
C LEU A 265 13.68 9.30 0.68
N GLY A 266 13.30 10.32 1.44
CA GLY A 266 14.08 10.85 2.56
C GLY A 266 14.17 9.88 3.74
N ARG A 267 13.16 9.03 3.94
CA ARG A 267 13.12 8.06 5.04
C ARG A 267 13.77 6.72 4.68
N ALA A 268 14.70 6.21 5.48
CA ALA A 268 15.35 4.92 5.21
C ALA A 268 14.36 3.75 5.04
N ALA A 269 14.46 3.03 3.92
CA ALA A 269 13.61 1.87 3.62
C ALA A 269 13.82 0.71 4.61
N GLN A 270 12.70 0.16 5.07
CA GLN A 270 12.68 -0.88 6.11
C GLN A 270 12.55 -2.27 5.46
N VAL A 271 13.68 -2.76 4.95
CA VAL A 271 13.77 -4.05 4.26
C VAL A 271 14.71 -4.98 5.04
N PRO A 272 14.36 -6.26 5.27
CA PRO A 272 15.25 -7.22 5.93
C PRO A 272 16.57 -7.40 5.18
N ASP A 273 17.68 -7.58 5.90
CA ASP A 273 19.04 -7.63 5.31
C ASP A 273 19.20 -8.71 4.23
N GLY A 274 18.56 -9.87 4.40
CA GLY A 274 18.59 -10.94 3.40
C GLY A 274 17.89 -10.56 2.08
N VAL A 275 16.88 -9.68 2.13
CA VAL A 275 16.22 -9.14 0.93
C VAL A 275 17.04 -8.01 0.35
N ARG A 276 17.63 -7.12 1.18
CA ARG A 276 18.54 -6.06 0.73
C ARG A 276 19.69 -6.61 -0.11
N ALA A 277 20.37 -7.65 0.37
CA ALA A 277 21.47 -8.29 -0.33
C ALA A 277 21.10 -8.82 -1.74
N VAL A 278 19.83 -9.18 -1.95
CA VAL A 278 19.32 -9.60 -3.28
C VAL A 278 19.00 -8.37 -4.15
N LEU A 279 18.43 -7.32 -3.55
CA LEU A 279 18.04 -6.09 -4.23
C LEU A 279 19.25 -5.20 -4.61
N ASP A 280 20.38 -5.30 -3.92
CA ASP A 280 21.62 -4.56 -4.25
C ASP A 280 22.14 -4.84 -5.66
N GLY A 281 21.76 -5.98 -6.24
CA GLY A 281 22.10 -6.35 -7.62
C GLY A 281 21.14 -5.80 -8.68
N VAL A 282 20.17 -4.95 -8.31
CA VAL A 282 19.15 -4.41 -9.21
C VAL A 282 19.50 -2.96 -9.61
N PRO A 283 19.38 -2.57 -10.90
CA PRO A 283 19.02 -3.39 -12.05
C PRO A 283 20.05 -4.47 -12.39
N ALA A 284 19.53 -5.67 -12.68
CA ALA A 284 20.34 -6.83 -13.03
C ALA A 284 20.78 -6.86 -14.51
N GLU A 285 20.18 -6.01 -15.35
CA GLU A 285 20.52 -5.88 -16.75
C GLU A 285 21.92 -5.24 -16.93
N THR A 286 22.63 -5.66 -17.97
CA THR A 286 23.99 -5.18 -18.28
C THR A 286 24.03 -4.17 -19.43
N THR A 287 22.96 -4.06 -20.22
CA THR A 287 22.87 -3.13 -21.35
C THR A 287 22.19 -1.83 -20.90
N ARG A 288 22.58 -0.68 -21.49
CA ARG A 288 21.96 0.62 -21.19
C ARG A 288 20.44 0.59 -21.38
N LEU A 289 19.98 0.03 -22.50
CA LEU A 289 18.55 -0.11 -22.79
C LEU A 289 17.84 -1.02 -21.79
N GLY A 290 18.46 -2.16 -21.41
CA GLY A 290 17.87 -3.08 -20.44
C GLY A 290 17.77 -2.47 -19.05
N ARG A 291 18.79 -1.72 -18.61
CA ARG A 291 18.79 -1.01 -17.32
C ARG A 291 17.76 0.12 -17.29
N ALA A 292 17.64 0.88 -18.38
CA ALA A 292 16.57 1.88 -18.52
C ALA A 292 15.18 1.24 -18.44
N ALA A 293 14.96 0.13 -19.16
CA ALA A 293 13.71 -0.63 -19.09
C ALA A 293 13.41 -1.15 -17.68
N ALA A 294 14.44 -1.60 -16.96
CA ALA A 294 14.31 -2.05 -15.57
C ALA A 294 13.94 -0.90 -14.62
N TRP A 295 14.61 0.25 -14.70
CA TRP A 295 14.28 1.42 -13.91
C TRP A 295 12.88 1.94 -14.18
N SER A 296 12.48 2.06 -15.45
CA SER A 296 11.11 2.46 -15.82
C SER A 296 10.06 1.55 -15.18
N ARG A 297 10.33 0.24 -15.12
CA ARG A 297 9.44 -0.71 -14.46
C ARG A 297 9.47 -0.62 -12.95
N ILE A 298 10.63 -0.39 -12.32
CA ILE A 298 10.71 -0.23 -10.86
C ILE A 298 9.88 0.98 -10.44
N VAL A 299 10.00 2.12 -11.14
CA VAL A 299 9.20 3.33 -10.90
C VAL A 299 7.71 3.07 -11.15
N ALA A 300 7.36 2.36 -12.22
CA ALA A 300 5.96 2.07 -12.49
C ALA A 300 5.35 1.09 -11.46
N LEU A 301 6.12 0.13 -10.96
CA LEU A 301 5.65 -0.83 -9.97
C LEU A 301 5.59 -0.23 -8.56
N SER A 302 6.40 0.79 -8.27
CA SER A 302 6.37 1.49 -6.99
C SER A 302 5.08 2.28 -6.77
N THR A 303 4.33 2.59 -7.82
CA THR A 303 3.01 3.20 -7.69
C THR A 303 1.97 2.27 -7.06
N LEU A 304 2.28 0.96 -7.03
CA LEU A 304 1.40 -0.12 -6.55
C LEU A 304 0.02 -0.14 -7.22
N SER A 305 -0.10 0.49 -8.38
CA SER A 305 -1.28 0.47 -9.23
C SER A 305 -1.48 -0.91 -9.87
N ASP A 306 -2.60 -1.05 -10.57
CA ASP A 306 -2.81 -2.23 -11.38
C ASP A 306 -1.78 -2.32 -12.53
N ARG A 307 -1.79 -3.48 -13.20
CA ARG A 307 -0.83 -3.78 -14.25
C ARG A 307 -0.96 -2.86 -15.46
N ALA A 308 -2.17 -2.50 -15.87
CA ALA A 308 -2.36 -1.66 -17.04
C ALA A 308 -1.76 -0.27 -16.79
N THR A 309 -2.02 0.30 -15.61
CA THR A 309 -1.40 1.57 -15.21
C THR A 309 0.13 1.47 -15.14
N ALA A 310 0.67 0.40 -14.54
CA ALA A 310 2.12 0.21 -14.48
C ALA A 310 2.76 0.03 -15.88
N ASP A 311 2.05 -0.64 -16.79
CA ASP A 311 2.48 -0.80 -18.19
C ASP A 311 2.49 0.56 -18.92
N GLU A 312 1.44 1.38 -18.76
CA GLU A 312 1.34 2.74 -19.32
C GLU A 312 2.45 3.66 -18.81
N ILE A 313 2.71 3.67 -17.49
CA ILE A 313 3.80 4.46 -16.90
C ILE A 313 5.16 4.00 -17.43
N SER A 314 5.37 2.68 -17.57
CA SER A 314 6.62 2.13 -18.10
C SER A 314 6.86 2.56 -19.56
N GLU A 315 5.81 2.51 -20.40
CA GLU A 315 5.86 2.96 -21.79
C GLU A 315 6.14 4.47 -21.88
N MET A 316 5.47 5.27 -21.06
CA MET A 316 5.66 6.72 -20.99
C MET A 316 7.12 7.08 -20.64
N LEU A 317 7.68 6.47 -19.60
CA LEU A 317 9.07 6.69 -19.20
C LEU A 317 10.06 6.30 -20.30
N MET A 318 9.88 5.14 -20.92
CA MET A 318 10.77 4.68 -22.00
C MET A 318 10.68 5.55 -23.25
N SER A 319 9.48 6.01 -23.59
CA SER A 319 9.24 6.95 -24.69
C SER A 319 9.94 8.28 -24.44
N ALA A 320 9.83 8.83 -23.23
CA ALA A 320 10.45 10.10 -22.88
C ALA A 320 11.99 10.02 -22.80
N LEU A 321 12.54 8.87 -22.43
CA LEU A 321 13.98 8.57 -22.56
C LEU A 321 14.45 8.45 -24.02
N GLY A 322 13.52 8.45 -24.99
CA GLY A 322 13.81 8.41 -26.42
C GLY A 322 14.19 7.03 -26.96
N PHE A 323 13.95 5.96 -26.20
CA PHE A 323 14.24 4.60 -26.65
C PHE A 323 13.15 4.07 -27.60
N THR A 324 13.59 3.50 -28.71
CA THR A 324 12.71 3.06 -29.81
C THR A 324 12.88 1.57 -30.12
N CYS A 325 12.02 1.04 -30.99
CA CYS A 325 12.17 -0.30 -31.55
C CYS A 325 13.56 -0.53 -32.18
N ALA A 326 14.15 0.49 -32.82
CA ALA A 326 15.47 0.41 -33.43
C ALA A 326 16.55 0.07 -32.39
N ASP A 327 16.51 0.74 -31.24
CA ASP A 327 17.47 0.55 -30.14
C ASP A 327 17.37 -0.86 -29.55
N ALA A 328 16.15 -1.42 -29.52
CA ALA A 328 15.88 -2.78 -29.07
C ALA A 328 16.20 -3.86 -30.13
N GLY A 329 16.62 -3.47 -31.34
CA GLY A 329 16.85 -4.41 -32.45
C GLY A 329 15.57 -5.09 -32.94
N ILE A 330 14.42 -4.46 -32.73
CA ILE A 330 13.11 -4.99 -33.13
C ILE A 330 12.86 -4.59 -34.59
N ALA A 331 12.67 -5.59 -35.44
CA ALA A 331 12.43 -5.37 -36.86
C ALA A 331 11.07 -4.66 -37.08
N PRO A 332 10.98 -3.70 -38.03
CA PRO A 332 9.71 -3.13 -38.42
C PRO A 332 8.76 -4.22 -38.90
N GLY A 333 7.51 -4.19 -38.44
CA GLY A 333 6.53 -5.23 -38.71
C GLY A 333 5.19 -4.93 -38.06
N GLY A 334 4.10 -5.49 -38.60
CA GLY A 334 2.75 -5.29 -38.04
C GLY A 334 2.25 -3.85 -38.04
N GLY A 335 2.77 -3.01 -38.96
CA GLY A 335 2.43 -1.58 -39.03
C GLY A 335 3.33 -0.67 -38.19
N ARG A 336 4.27 -1.23 -37.41
CA ARG A 336 5.21 -0.46 -36.59
C ARG A 336 6.51 -0.12 -37.34
N LEU A 337 6.99 1.10 -37.16
CA LEU A 337 8.25 1.62 -37.67
C LEU A 337 9.38 1.43 -36.65
N SER A 338 10.64 1.47 -37.12
CA SER A 338 11.80 1.39 -36.23
C SER A 338 11.89 2.55 -35.24
N ALA A 339 11.32 3.71 -35.56
CA ALA A 339 11.27 4.89 -34.69
C ALA A 339 10.11 4.86 -33.68
N ASP A 340 9.25 3.83 -33.73
CA ASP A 340 8.13 3.75 -32.81
C ASP A 340 8.60 3.45 -31.38
N PRO A 341 7.86 3.94 -30.36
CA PRO A 341 8.16 3.66 -28.96
C PRO A 341 8.01 2.16 -28.66
N LEU A 342 8.71 1.71 -27.62
CA LEU A 342 8.61 0.34 -27.12
C LEU A 342 7.28 0.12 -26.39
N THR A 343 6.69 -1.06 -26.58
CA THR A 343 5.50 -1.51 -25.83
C THR A 343 5.89 -2.07 -24.48
N ALA A 344 4.95 -2.13 -23.55
CA ALA A 344 5.14 -2.68 -22.23
C ALA A 344 5.66 -4.12 -22.29
N ALA A 345 5.15 -4.95 -23.20
CA ALA A 345 5.64 -6.33 -23.37
C ALA A 345 7.13 -6.39 -23.78
N GLU A 346 7.57 -5.48 -24.64
CA GLU A 346 8.97 -5.36 -25.05
C GLU A 346 9.84 -4.85 -23.90
N ILE A 347 9.37 -3.84 -23.16
CA ILE A 347 10.03 -3.30 -21.96
C ILE A 347 10.19 -4.40 -20.90
N ARG A 348 9.15 -5.20 -20.65
CA ARG A 348 9.23 -6.37 -19.76
C ARG A 348 10.25 -7.40 -20.24
N GLY A 349 10.30 -7.62 -21.55
CA GLY A 349 11.25 -8.51 -22.19
C GLY A 349 12.70 -8.03 -22.09
N LEU A 350 12.92 -6.72 -22.02
CA LEU A 350 14.25 -6.09 -21.84
C LEU A 350 14.70 -6.12 -20.38
N SER A 351 13.76 -5.98 -19.43
CA SER A 351 13.99 -5.97 -17.98
C SER A 351 13.81 -7.33 -17.30
N THR A 352 14.02 -8.42 -18.05
CA THR A 352 13.65 -9.78 -17.63
C THR A 352 14.49 -10.28 -16.46
N ALA A 353 15.75 -9.87 -16.31
CA ALA A 353 16.57 -10.31 -15.18
C ALA A 353 16.09 -9.66 -13.88
N THR A 354 15.89 -8.34 -13.90
CA THR A 354 15.35 -7.58 -12.76
C THR A 354 13.97 -8.06 -12.36
N GLY A 355 13.06 -8.28 -13.32
CA GLY A 355 11.72 -8.80 -13.04
C GLY A 355 11.74 -10.14 -12.30
N ARG A 356 12.75 -10.99 -12.57
CA ARG A 356 12.93 -12.27 -11.87
C ARG A 356 13.39 -12.06 -10.42
N THR A 357 14.33 -11.15 -10.20
CA THR A 357 14.82 -10.78 -8.87
C THR A 357 13.68 -10.23 -8.01
N LEU A 358 12.90 -9.28 -8.54
CA LEU A 358 11.74 -8.72 -7.84
C LEU A 358 10.70 -9.78 -7.47
N ALA A 359 10.43 -10.72 -8.39
CA ALA A 359 9.50 -11.82 -8.13
C ALA A 359 10.05 -12.81 -7.09
N ALA A 360 11.37 -13.02 -7.02
CA ALA A 360 12.00 -13.87 -6.01
C ALA A 360 11.95 -13.26 -4.59
N CYS A 361 11.89 -11.93 -4.48
CA CYS A 361 11.70 -11.21 -3.23
C CYS A 361 10.22 -11.04 -2.83
N GLY A 362 9.27 -11.43 -3.69
CA GLY A 362 7.83 -11.18 -3.48
C GLY A 362 7.36 -9.75 -3.81
N ALA A 363 8.26 -8.91 -4.33
CA ALA A 363 7.99 -7.52 -4.76
C ALA A 363 7.09 -7.44 -5.99
N GLY A 364 7.25 -8.40 -6.91
CA GLY A 364 6.54 -8.46 -8.19
C GLY A 364 6.02 -9.85 -8.51
N VAL A 365 5.60 -10.05 -9.75
CA VAL A 365 5.23 -11.37 -10.24
C VAL A 365 5.97 -11.69 -11.53
N TRP A 366 6.36 -12.95 -11.67
CA TRP A 366 7.16 -13.41 -12.79
C TRP A 366 6.30 -13.92 -13.94
N GLU A 367 6.70 -13.57 -15.16
CA GLU A 367 6.12 -14.09 -16.39
C GLU A 367 7.22 -14.64 -17.28
N ALA A 368 7.12 -15.92 -17.61
CA ALA A 368 7.99 -16.51 -18.61
C ALA A 368 7.60 -16.00 -20.00
N LYS A 369 8.59 -15.54 -20.76
CA LYS A 369 8.49 -15.26 -22.20
C LYS A 369 8.06 -16.57 -22.88
N ASP A 370 6.96 -16.55 -23.66
CA ASP A 370 6.44 -17.64 -24.50
C ASP A 370 5.29 -18.53 -23.98
N THR A 371 4.31 -17.98 -23.26
CA THR A 371 2.99 -18.66 -23.17
C THR A 371 1.86 -17.73 -23.56
N THR A 372 1.27 -17.98 -24.74
CA THR A 372 -0.05 -17.50 -25.12
C THR A 372 -1.05 -18.03 -24.09
N GLY A 373 -1.52 -17.15 -23.19
CA GLY A 373 -2.30 -17.51 -22.00
C GLY A 373 -1.49 -17.55 -20.68
N SER A 374 -0.41 -16.76 -20.58
CA SER A 374 0.58 -16.76 -19.48
C SER A 374 -0.05 -16.87 -18.09
N VAL A 375 0.16 -18.04 -17.47
CA VAL A 375 -0.10 -18.25 -16.04
C VAL A 375 1.00 -17.53 -15.27
N VAL A 376 0.64 -16.37 -14.71
CA VAL A 376 1.49 -15.59 -13.83
C VAL A 376 1.90 -16.46 -12.64
N THR A 377 3.18 -16.84 -12.55
CA THR A 377 3.66 -17.75 -11.50
C THR A 377 4.42 -16.95 -10.44
N PRO A 378 3.86 -16.76 -9.24
CA PRO A 378 4.62 -16.20 -8.12
C PRO A 378 5.75 -17.19 -7.76
N LEU A 379 7.01 -16.75 -7.81
CA LEU A 379 8.17 -17.58 -7.43
C LEU A 379 8.19 -17.84 -5.92
N VAL A 380 7.69 -16.88 -5.15
CA VAL A 380 7.39 -16.95 -3.72
C VAL A 380 6.00 -16.35 -3.49
N PRO A 381 5.32 -16.66 -2.37
CA PRO A 381 4.10 -15.96 -1.99
C PRO A 381 4.29 -14.44 -2.07
N ARG A 382 3.33 -13.74 -2.66
CA ARG A 382 3.44 -12.29 -2.86
C ARG A 382 3.47 -11.60 -1.50
N SER A 383 4.47 -10.74 -1.30
CA SER A 383 4.59 -9.97 -0.07
C SER A 383 3.41 -9.03 0.11
N SER A 384 3.17 -8.64 1.37
CA SER A 384 2.18 -7.64 1.71
C SER A 384 2.44 -6.34 0.94
N LEU A 385 1.40 -5.54 0.73
CA LEU A 385 1.53 -4.28 -0.01
C LEU A 385 2.62 -3.39 0.61
N LEU A 386 2.66 -3.30 1.94
CA LEU A 386 3.67 -2.53 2.66
C LEU A 386 5.10 -3.03 2.40
N GLU A 387 5.34 -4.33 2.50
CA GLU A 387 6.66 -4.91 2.23
C GLU A 387 7.12 -4.61 0.80
N ARG A 388 6.19 -4.69 -0.17
CA ARG A 388 6.50 -4.34 -1.57
C ARG A 388 6.87 -2.86 -1.70
N LEU A 389 6.13 -1.97 -1.04
CA LEU A 389 6.45 -0.54 -1.03
C LEU A 389 7.85 -0.28 -0.47
N GLU A 390 8.20 -0.90 0.66
CA GLU A 390 9.53 -0.76 1.27
C GLU A 390 10.63 -1.31 0.35
N MET A 391 10.39 -2.42 -0.35
CA MET A 391 11.33 -2.94 -1.36
C MET A 391 11.51 -1.97 -2.53
N TYR A 392 10.43 -1.36 -3.03
CA TYR A 392 10.55 -0.36 -4.11
C TYR A 392 11.20 0.93 -3.63
N ARG A 393 10.88 1.43 -2.43
CA ARG A 393 11.56 2.56 -1.81
C ARG A 393 13.06 2.28 -1.70
N TYR A 394 13.43 1.10 -1.20
CA TYR A 394 14.83 0.68 -1.11
C TYR A 394 15.53 0.78 -2.47
N LEU A 395 14.94 0.23 -3.53
CA LEU A 395 15.54 0.27 -4.87
C LEU A 395 15.70 1.69 -5.41
N LEU A 396 14.74 2.56 -5.15
CA LEU A 396 14.73 3.92 -5.67
C LEU A 396 15.64 4.86 -4.88
N GLN A 397 15.97 4.52 -3.64
CA GLN A 397 16.82 5.32 -2.77
C GLN A 397 18.29 5.29 -3.17
N ARG A 398 18.96 6.42 -2.91
CA ARG A 398 20.41 6.48 -2.87
C ARG A 398 20.91 5.64 -1.71
N HIS A 399 21.73 4.63 -2.00
CA HIS A 399 22.57 3.97 -1.01
C HIS A 399 23.96 4.57 -1.10
N ASP A 400 24.41 5.22 -0.04
CA ASP A 400 25.83 5.54 0.05
C ASP A 400 26.58 4.21 0.13
N ALA A 401 27.46 3.98 -0.85
CA ALA A 401 28.40 2.87 -0.78
C ALA A 401 29.12 3.00 0.56
N ALA A 402 29.09 1.94 1.37
CA ALA A 402 29.86 1.89 2.60
C ALA A 402 31.30 2.30 2.27
N PRO A 403 31.93 3.20 3.04
CA PRO A 403 33.31 3.59 2.78
C PRO A 403 34.21 2.37 2.99
N GLY A 404 34.57 1.71 1.89
CA GLY A 404 35.59 0.66 1.83
C GLY A 404 35.08 -0.68 1.33
N ASP A 405 35.34 -0.95 0.05
CA ASP A 405 35.97 -2.20 -0.42
C ASP A 405 37.00 -1.85 -1.52
#